data_AF-A0A7J8D0E4-F1
#
_entry.id   AF-A0A7J8D0E4-F1
#
_cell.length_a   1.000
_cell.length_b   1.000
_cell.length_c   1.000
_cell.angle_alpha   90.00
_cell.angle_beta   90.00
_cell.angle_gamma   90.00
#
_symmetry.space_group_name_H-M   'P 1'
#
loop_
_entity.id
_entity.type
_entity.pdbx_description
1 polymer ?
#
loop_
_entity_poly.entity_id
_entity_poly.type
_entity_poly.pdbx_seq_one_letter_code
_entity_poly.pdbx_strand_id
1 'polypeptide(L)'
;MRSLVDQELRQLQGHSSQEAQISFIEAVSQLPLFGYTVYVVLRVSSLTLPRPSLLGLNRQHLILMDPSSQTLCCSIALRDLHRFHLLRPLEAEGPPGLELNYGSADNPQTIWFELPRALELKHTISFLLDSSGPSL
;
A
#
# COMPACT_ATOMS: atom_id res chain seq x y z
N MET A 1 24.01 -9.28 -29.31
CA MET A 1 22.82 -8.51 -28.90
C MET A 1 23.30 -7.39 -27.99
N ARG A 2 23.11 -6.12 -28.35
CA ARG A 2 23.33 -5.02 -27.40
C ARG A 2 22.19 -5.05 -26.39
N SER A 3 22.50 -4.93 -25.11
CA SER A 3 21.47 -4.82 -24.08
C SER A 3 20.70 -3.53 -24.29
N LEU A 4 19.37 -3.57 -24.26
CA LEU A 4 18.53 -2.37 -24.26
C LEU A 4 18.90 -1.44 -23.10
N VAL A 5 19.34 -2.01 -21.99
CA VAL A 5 19.86 -1.26 -20.82
C VAL A 5 21.08 -0.44 -21.20
N ASP A 6 22.02 -0.98 -21.98
CA ASP A 6 23.23 -0.25 -22.40
C ASP A 6 22.90 0.92 -23.35
N GLN A 7 21.80 0.80 -24.10
CA GLN A 7 21.34 1.86 -24.99
C GLN A 7 20.68 2.99 -24.20
N GLU A 8 19.82 2.68 -23.23
CA GLU A 8 19.20 3.67 -22.35
C GLU A 8 20.25 4.41 -21.49
N LEU A 9 21.22 3.68 -20.92
CA LEU A 9 22.30 4.29 -20.14
C LEU A 9 23.16 5.27 -20.96
N ARG A 10 23.30 5.06 -22.27
CA ARG A 10 23.98 6.02 -23.16
C ARG A 10 23.19 7.31 -23.34
N GLN A 11 21.86 7.23 -23.37
CA GLN A 11 21.01 8.42 -23.45
C GLN A 11 21.09 9.28 -22.19
N LEU A 12 21.44 8.67 -21.06
CA LEU A 12 21.67 9.35 -19.78
C LEU A 12 23.12 9.85 -19.60
N GLN A 13 23.99 9.72 -20.60
CA GLN A 13 25.37 10.25 -20.53
C GLN A 13 25.36 11.78 -20.48
N GLY A 14 25.97 12.35 -19.45
CA GLY A 14 26.08 13.80 -19.27
C GLY A 14 25.16 14.38 -18.20
N HIS A 15 24.22 13.60 -17.65
CA HIS A 15 23.46 14.02 -16.47
C HIS A 15 24.35 14.09 -15.23
N SER A 16 24.18 15.15 -14.44
CA SER A 16 24.67 15.17 -13.06
C SER A 16 23.93 14.11 -12.22
N SER A 17 24.54 13.73 -11.09
CA SER A 17 23.92 12.79 -10.14
C SER A 17 22.52 13.26 -9.70
N GLN A 18 22.33 14.57 -9.48
CA GLN A 18 21.06 15.14 -9.07
C GLN A 18 20.00 15.06 -10.18
N GLU A 19 20.36 15.41 -11.43
CA GLU A 19 19.42 15.32 -12.56
C GLU A 19 19.00 13.88 -12.84
N ALA A 20 19.93 12.92 -12.70
CA ALA A 20 19.63 11.51 -12.84
C ALA A 20 18.64 11.03 -11.75
N GLN A 21 18.82 11.49 -10.50
CA GLN A 21 17.90 11.17 -9.40
C GLN A 21 16.50 11.75 -9.61
N ILE A 22 16.41 13.02 -10.04
CA ILE A 22 15.13 13.68 -10.32
C ILE A 22 14.40 12.95 -11.46
N SER A 23 15.07 12.75 -12.59
CA SER A 23 14.50 12.05 -13.75
C SER A 23 14.05 10.64 -13.40
N PHE A 24 14.82 9.92 -12.59
CA PHE A 24 14.42 8.60 -12.11
C PHE A 24 13.14 8.66 -11.28
N ILE A 25 13.06 9.58 -10.30
CA ILE A 25 11.88 9.75 -9.45
C ILE A 25 10.66 10.13 -10.29
N GLU A 26 10.82 11.06 -11.25
CA GLU A 26 9.75 11.45 -12.17
C GLU A 26 9.24 10.24 -12.98
N ALA A 27 10.14 9.43 -13.52
CA ALA A 27 9.78 8.23 -14.27
C ALA A 27 9.06 7.19 -13.40
N VAL A 28 9.59 6.88 -12.21
CA VAL A 28 8.97 5.89 -11.33
C VAL A 28 7.71 6.40 -10.62
N SER A 29 7.49 7.72 -10.57
CA SER A 29 6.29 8.31 -9.96
C SER A 29 5.00 7.89 -10.65
N GLN A 30 5.08 7.46 -11.91
CA GLN A 30 3.95 6.97 -12.70
C GLN A 30 3.61 5.51 -12.38
N LEU A 31 4.43 4.81 -11.60
CA LEU A 31 4.18 3.42 -11.22
C LEU A 31 3.07 3.35 -10.16
N PRO A 32 2.15 2.36 -10.23
CA PRO A 32 0.96 2.32 -9.36
C PRO A 32 1.23 2.33 -7.86
N LEU A 33 2.36 1.74 -7.44
CA LEU A 33 2.74 1.61 -6.03
C LEU A 33 3.82 2.62 -5.60
N PHE A 34 4.16 3.59 -6.45
CA PHE A 34 5.10 4.62 -6.06
C PHE A 34 4.57 5.42 -4.85
N GLY A 35 5.43 5.63 -3.85
CA GLY A 35 5.06 6.33 -2.62
C GLY A 35 4.19 5.52 -1.66
N TYR A 36 3.96 4.22 -1.91
CA TYR A 36 3.28 3.32 -0.97
C TYR A 36 4.28 2.43 -0.23
N THR A 37 4.03 2.19 1.06
CA THR A 37 4.56 1.02 1.76
C THR A 37 3.70 -0.18 1.39
N VAL A 38 4.33 -1.25 0.87
CA VAL A 38 3.61 -2.39 0.29
C VAL A 38 3.72 -3.60 1.20
N TYR A 39 2.58 -4.24 1.46
CA TYR A 39 2.42 -5.46 2.23
C TYR A 39 1.80 -6.55 1.36
N VAL A 40 2.18 -7.81 1.59
CA VAL A 40 1.47 -8.96 1.01
C VAL A 40 0.39 -9.39 1.99
N VAL A 41 -0.86 -9.38 1.53
CA VAL A 41 -2.02 -9.85 2.28
C VAL A 41 -2.35 -11.27 1.80
N LEU A 42 -2.42 -12.21 2.74
CA LEU A 42 -2.68 -13.62 2.43
C LEU A 42 -4.17 -13.89 2.28
N ARG A 43 -4.99 -13.27 3.15
CA ARG A 43 -6.45 -13.38 3.10
C ARG A 43 -7.10 -12.04 3.39
N VAL A 44 -8.25 -11.83 2.77
CA VAL A 44 -9.08 -10.64 2.94
C VAL A 44 -10.54 -11.06 3.06
N SER A 45 -11.32 -10.33 3.85
CA SER A 45 -12.73 -10.64 4.13
C SER A 45 -13.61 -10.74 2.89
N SER A 46 -13.29 -10.00 1.82
CA SER A 46 -14.03 -10.04 0.56
C SER A 46 -13.58 -11.20 -0.33
N LEU A 47 -14.53 -12.01 -0.79
CA LEU A 47 -14.30 -13.09 -1.75
C LEU A 47 -14.09 -12.58 -3.19
N THR A 48 -14.41 -11.32 -3.47
CA THR A 48 -14.22 -10.72 -4.81
C THR A 48 -12.77 -10.29 -5.06
N LEU A 49 -11.93 -10.27 -4.02
CA LEU A 49 -10.56 -9.81 -4.09
C LEU A 49 -9.58 -10.97 -4.32
N PRO A 50 -8.48 -10.73 -5.06
CA PRO A 50 -7.48 -11.76 -5.34
C PRO A 50 -6.76 -12.20 -4.05
N ARG A 51 -6.34 -13.46 -4.03
CA ARG A 51 -5.59 -14.06 -2.91
C ARG A 51 -4.36 -14.79 -3.46
N PRO A 52 -3.13 -14.41 -3.05
CA PRO A 52 -2.80 -13.24 -2.22
C PRO A 52 -3.09 -11.91 -2.93
N SER A 53 -3.07 -10.80 -2.19
CA SER A 53 -3.22 -9.43 -2.70
C SER A 53 -2.07 -8.54 -2.24
N LEU A 54 -1.78 -7.48 -2.99
CA LEU A 54 -0.86 -6.42 -2.57
C LEU A 54 -1.66 -5.33 -1.85
N LEU A 55 -1.25 -4.97 -0.64
CA LEU A 55 -1.79 -3.83 0.12
C LEU A 55 -0.77 -2.70 0.09
N GLY A 56 -1.13 -1.58 -0.52
CA GLY A 56 -0.34 -0.35 -0.48
C GLY A 56 -0.91 0.59 0.59
N LEU A 57 -0.04 1.17 1.41
CA LEU A 57 -0.39 2.23 2.37
C LEU A 57 0.45 3.48 2.10
N ASN A 58 -0.20 4.65 1.98
CA ASN A 58 0.46 5.95 1.98
C ASN A 58 -0.29 6.95 2.86
N ARG A 59 0.11 8.23 2.86
CA ARG A 59 -0.50 9.27 3.72
C ARG A 59 -1.99 9.54 3.45
N GLN A 60 -2.53 9.08 2.33
CA GLN A 60 -3.89 9.40 1.90
C GLN A 60 -4.79 8.17 1.83
N HIS A 61 -4.26 7.04 1.38
CA HIS A 61 -5.05 5.86 1.03
C HIS A 61 -4.37 4.57 1.49
N LEU A 62 -5.23 3.61 1.82
CA LEU A 62 -4.93 2.18 1.79
C LEU A 62 -5.57 1.59 0.54
N ILE A 63 -4.79 0.89 -0.26
CA ILE A 63 -5.23 0.28 -1.52
C ILE A 63 -4.96 -1.22 -1.53
N LEU A 64 -5.79 -1.98 -2.25
CA LEU A 64 -5.53 -3.36 -2.60
C LEU A 64 -5.38 -3.50 -4.10
N MET A 65 -4.38 -4.26 -4.53
CA MET A 65 -4.09 -4.53 -5.93
C MET A 65 -3.92 -6.03 -6.18
N ASP A 66 -4.25 -6.41 -7.41
CA ASP A 66 -3.91 -7.74 -7.93
C ASP A 66 -2.38 -7.88 -8.03
N PRO A 67 -1.78 -8.95 -7.49
CA PRO A 67 -0.33 -9.06 -7.42
C PRO A 67 0.34 -9.26 -8.78
N SER A 68 -0.38 -9.78 -9.78
CA SER A 68 0.19 -10.08 -11.10
C SER A 68 0.13 -8.86 -12.02
N SER A 69 -1.03 -8.21 -12.06
CA SER A 69 -1.33 -7.10 -12.96
C SER A 69 -1.14 -5.72 -12.33
N GLN A 70 -1.03 -5.63 -11.00
CA GLN A 70 -1.01 -4.39 -10.23
C GLN A 70 -2.25 -3.50 -10.50
N THR A 71 -3.37 -4.08 -10.91
CA THR A 71 -4.63 -3.35 -11.07
C THR A 71 -5.26 -3.07 -9.71
N LEU A 72 -5.74 -1.85 -9.51
CA LEU A 72 -6.46 -1.44 -8.30
C LEU A 72 -7.77 -2.23 -8.14
N CYS A 73 -7.92 -2.94 -7.02
CA CYS A 73 -9.11 -3.71 -6.67
C CYS A 73 -9.98 -3.00 -5.63
N CYS A 74 -9.36 -2.28 -4.69
CA CYS A 74 -10.06 -1.56 -3.62
C CYS A 74 -9.22 -0.36 -3.18
N SER A 75 -9.87 0.74 -2.78
CA SER A 75 -9.24 1.91 -2.19
C SER A 75 -10.06 2.42 -1.01
N ILE A 76 -9.38 2.68 0.09
CA ILE A 76 -9.94 3.21 1.33
C ILE A 76 -9.15 4.48 1.66
N ALA A 77 -9.81 5.63 1.71
CA ALA A 77 -9.17 6.85 2.16
C ALA A 77 -8.92 6.78 3.66
N LEU A 78 -7.71 7.15 4.12
CA LEU A 78 -7.36 7.11 5.54
C LEU A 78 -8.24 8.04 6.38
N ARG A 79 -8.69 9.17 5.80
CA ARG A 79 -9.61 10.10 6.46
C ARG A 79 -10.97 9.48 6.81
N ASP A 80 -11.37 8.42 6.11
CA ASP A 80 -12.66 7.76 6.30
C ASP A 80 -12.52 6.59 7.29
N LEU A 81 -11.34 6.37 7.85
CA LEU A 81 -11.02 5.27 8.75
C LEU A 81 -11.34 5.65 10.20
N HIS A 82 -12.24 4.90 10.83
CA HIS A 82 -12.73 5.20 12.18
C HIS A 82 -12.05 4.39 13.27
N ARG A 83 -11.92 3.08 13.04
CA ARG A 83 -11.39 2.13 14.02
C ARG A 83 -10.59 1.05 13.33
N PHE A 84 -9.52 0.63 13.96
CA PHE A 84 -8.69 -0.45 13.48
C PHE A 84 -8.07 -1.20 14.65
N HIS A 85 -8.13 -2.52 14.60
CA HIS A 85 -7.63 -3.35 15.69
C HIS A 85 -7.07 -4.67 15.18
N LEU A 86 -6.09 -5.17 15.92
CA LEU A 86 -5.48 -6.46 15.62
C LEU A 86 -6.45 -7.57 15.95
N LEU A 87 -6.56 -8.52 15.02
CA LEU A 87 -7.25 -9.77 15.20
C LEU A 87 -6.23 -10.85 15.57
N ARG A 88 -6.67 -11.79 16.40
CA ARG A 88 -5.90 -13.01 16.64
C ARG A 88 -5.84 -13.84 15.35
N PRO A 89 -4.76 -14.60 15.15
CA PRO A 89 -4.71 -15.61 14.09
C PRO A 89 -5.94 -16.51 14.09
N LEU A 90 -6.43 -16.84 12.90
CA LEU A 90 -7.56 -17.76 12.76
C LEU A 90 -7.13 -19.21 13.05
N GLU A 91 -5.96 -19.60 12.56
CA GLU A 91 -5.29 -20.86 12.93
C GLU A 91 -4.22 -20.62 14.01
N ALA A 92 -3.92 -21.65 14.80
CA ALA A 92 -2.99 -21.56 15.94
C ALA A 92 -1.60 -20.99 15.59
N GLU A 93 -1.09 -21.32 14.40
CA GLU A 93 0.18 -20.85 13.85
C GLU A 93 -0.01 -19.91 12.64
N GLY A 94 -1.22 -19.37 12.49
CA GLY A 94 -1.58 -18.47 11.39
C GLY A 94 -1.01 -17.06 11.59
N PRO A 95 -0.99 -16.23 10.52
CA PRO A 95 -0.66 -14.83 10.66
C PRO A 95 -1.75 -14.08 11.45
N PRO A 96 -1.39 -12.99 12.15
CA PRO A 96 -2.38 -12.11 12.75
C PRO A 96 -3.21 -11.40 11.67
N GLY A 97 -4.39 -10.91 12.09
CA GLY A 97 -5.22 -10.08 11.24
C GLY A 97 -5.24 -8.62 11.66
N LEU A 98 -5.69 -7.75 10.76
CA LEU A 98 -6.03 -6.36 11.03
C LEU A 98 -7.43 -6.10 10.48
N GLU A 99 -8.36 -5.72 11.35
CA GLU A 99 -9.68 -5.25 10.95
C GLU A 99 -9.68 -3.73 10.85
N LEU A 100 -10.26 -3.19 9.79
CA LEU A 100 -10.53 -1.78 9.58
C LEU A 100 -12.04 -1.53 9.48
N ASN A 101 -12.50 -0.48 10.15
CA ASN A 101 -13.84 0.06 10.02
C ASN A 101 -13.73 1.47 9.41
N TYR A 102 -14.46 1.71 8.33
CA TYR A 102 -14.38 2.93 7.53
C TYR A 102 -15.72 3.31 6.89
N GLY A 103 -15.78 4.43 6.18
CA GLY A 103 -17.00 4.89 5.50
C GLY A 103 -17.74 5.99 6.27
N SER A 104 -18.99 6.29 5.91
CA SER A 104 -19.78 7.30 6.64
C SER A 104 -20.53 6.67 7.81
N ALA A 105 -21.05 7.50 8.72
CA ALA A 105 -21.93 7.04 9.80
C ALA A 105 -23.18 6.30 9.27
N ASP A 106 -23.70 6.76 8.11
CA ASP A 106 -24.87 6.17 7.47
C ASP A 106 -24.55 4.90 6.64
N ASN A 107 -23.28 4.67 6.30
CA ASN A 107 -22.85 3.52 5.52
C ASN A 107 -21.48 3.00 6.00
N PRO A 108 -21.41 2.41 7.21
CA PRO A 108 -20.19 1.86 7.75
C PRO A 108 -19.78 0.61 6.98
N GLN A 109 -18.49 0.49 6.70
CA GLN A 109 -17.88 -0.66 6.04
C GLN A 109 -16.81 -1.27 6.93
N THR A 110 -16.66 -2.59 6.83
CA THR A 110 -15.65 -3.34 7.57
C THR A 110 -14.90 -4.24 6.60
N ILE A 111 -13.57 -4.22 6.69
CA ILE A 111 -12.69 -5.13 5.97
C ILE A 111 -11.64 -5.66 6.93
N TRP A 112 -11.26 -6.93 6.79
CA TRP A 112 -10.12 -7.47 7.52
C TRP A 112 -9.12 -8.08 6.57
N PHE A 113 -7.85 -8.01 6.97
CA PHE A 113 -6.72 -8.58 6.28
C PHE A 113 -6.00 -9.53 7.20
N GLU A 114 -5.45 -10.59 6.65
CA GLU A 114 -4.49 -11.44 7.33
C GLU A 114 -3.14 -11.32 6.66
N LEU A 115 -2.14 -10.95 7.46
CA LEU A 115 -0.79 -10.70 6.98
C LEU A 115 0.22 -10.85 8.13
N PRO A 116 1.43 -11.37 7.85
CA PRO A 116 2.47 -11.50 8.88
C PRO A 116 2.82 -10.18 9.58
N ARG A 117 2.73 -9.06 8.86
CA ARG A 117 3.12 -7.72 9.33
C ARG A 117 1.94 -6.88 9.83
N ALA A 118 0.87 -7.50 10.34
CA ALA A 118 -0.34 -6.77 10.76
C ALA A 118 -0.07 -5.71 11.85
N LEU A 119 0.85 -6.00 12.79
CA LEU A 119 1.24 -5.06 13.85
C LEU A 119 1.97 -3.84 13.29
N GLU A 120 2.90 -4.06 12.35
CA GLU A 120 3.60 -2.98 11.65
C GLU A 120 2.60 -2.11 10.88
N LEU A 121 1.70 -2.73 10.10
CA LEU A 121 0.65 -2.04 9.36
C LEU A 121 -0.21 -1.18 10.28
N LYS A 122 -0.64 -1.71 11.44
CA LYS A 122 -1.40 -0.97 12.44
C LYS A 122 -0.63 0.28 12.92
N HIS A 123 0.64 0.12 13.30
CA HIS A 123 1.45 1.25 13.79
C HIS A 123 1.67 2.30 12.72
N THR A 124 1.90 1.89 11.47
CA THR A 124 2.04 2.82 10.35
C THR A 124 0.74 3.60 10.09
N ILE A 125 -0.43 2.95 10.14
CA ILE A 125 -1.73 3.64 10.03
C ILE A 125 -1.90 4.66 11.17
N SER A 126 -1.65 4.27 12.42
CA SER A 126 -1.69 5.18 13.58
C SER A 126 -0.80 6.41 13.35
N PHE A 127 0.46 6.19 12.98
CA PHE A 127 1.42 7.27 12.74
C PHE A 127 0.94 8.24 11.65
N LEU A 128 0.36 7.73 10.56
CA LEU A 128 -0.13 8.56 9.45
C LEU A 128 -1.37 9.37 9.83
N LEU A 129 -2.28 8.80 10.64
CA LEU A 129 -3.46 9.49 11.15
C LEU A 129 -3.08 10.58 12.18
N ASP A 130 -2.13 10.30 13.08
CA ASP A 130 -1.66 11.29 14.06
C ASP A 130 -0.92 12.45 13.37
N SER A 131 -0.12 12.14 12.35
CA SER A 131 0.65 13.12 11.56
C SER A 131 -0.21 13.92 10.57
N SER A 132 -1.52 13.66 10.50
CA SER A 132 -2.47 14.41 9.67
C SER A 132 -3.44 15.28 10.48
N GLY A 133 -3.23 15.37 11.82
CA GLY A 133 -3.87 16.39 12.65
C GLY A 133 -3.53 17.81 12.19
N PRO A 134 -4.38 18.81 12.48
CA PRO A 134 -4.18 20.17 11.99
C PRO A 134 -2.83 20.71 12.47
N SER A 135 -2.05 21.20 11.52
CA SER A 135 -0.93 22.08 11.81
C SER A 135 -1.49 23.28 12.57
N LEU A 136 -1.09 23.47 13.82
CA LEU A 136 -1.42 24.66 14.62
C LEU A 136 -0.94 25.93 13.94
#